data_AF-A0AAU0H997-F1
#
_entry.id   AF-A0AAU0H997-F1
#
_cell.length_a   1.000
_cell.length_b   1.000
_cell.length_c   1.000
_cell.angle_alpha   90.00
_cell.angle_beta   90.00
_cell.angle_gamma   90.00
#
_symmetry.space_group_name_H-M   'P 1'
#
loop_
_entity.id
_entity.type
_entity.pdbx_description
1 polymer ?
#
loop_
_entity_poly.entity_id
_entity_poly.type
_entity_poly.pdbx_seq_one_letter_code
_entity_poly.pdbx_strand_id
1 'polypeptide(L)'
;MEILILLALGAAGVALYRSRIDVAVPGVQAPNAAPEPTRPNVVITYEDDYSYGSGATYTAEDVDYMARTLWGEARGEDDAGMKAVAWVIRNRRDSGRFPSSIKGVVTQAWQFSTWNATDPNRAKMLAVTESDSQFRRAQSIAQLVLSGATPDPTGGAVHYANESIIPSSSAAWEWIQTAETRQKIGQHTFYTGVA
;
A
#
# COMPACT_ATOMS: atom_id res chain seq x y z
N MET A 1 1.89 15.65 -34.34
CA MET A 1 2.59 14.45 -34.82
C MET A 1 2.52 13.44 -33.69
N GLU A 2 1.57 12.51 -33.79
CA GLU A 2 1.26 11.53 -32.74
C GLU A 2 2.12 10.28 -32.93
N ILE A 3 2.73 9.78 -31.85
CA ILE A 3 3.39 8.47 -31.84
C ILE A 3 2.50 7.53 -31.02
N LEU A 4 1.93 6.55 -31.72
CA LEU A 4 1.06 5.51 -31.20
C LEU A 4 1.95 4.36 -30.68
N ILE A 5 1.90 4.04 -29.38
CA ILE A 5 2.42 2.77 -28.87
C ILE A 5 1.23 1.96 -28.34
N LEU A 6 0.83 0.94 -29.10
CA LEU A 6 -0.07 -0.12 -28.68
C LEU A 6 0.71 -1.15 -27.86
N LEU A 7 0.25 -1.46 -26.65
CA LEU A 7 0.42 -2.79 -26.05
C LEU A 7 -0.94 -3.24 -25.48
N ALA A 8 -1.23 -4.52 -25.73
CA ALA A 8 -2.54 -5.14 -25.67
C ALA A 8 -3.11 -5.33 -24.24
N LEU A 9 -4.44 -5.43 -24.19
CA LEU A 9 -5.30 -5.57 -23.02
C LEU A 9 -5.31 -7.00 -22.43
N GLY A 10 -5.43 -7.08 -21.11
CA GLY A 10 -5.91 -8.24 -20.35
C GLY A 10 -6.98 -7.79 -19.35
N ALA A 11 -8.05 -8.57 -19.23
CA ALA A 11 -9.36 -8.14 -18.69
C ALA A 11 -9.41 -7.93 -17.16
N ALA A 12 -9.55 -6.68 -16.74
CA ALA A 12 -10.44 -6.17 -15.68
C ALA A 12 -10.22 -4.64 -15.63
N GLY A 13 -11.30 -3.86 -15.56
CA GLY A 13 -11.32 -2.42 -15.88
C GLY A 13 -10.17 -1.59 -15.29
N VAL A 14 -9.54 -0.78 -16.16
CA VAL A 14 -8.54 0.23 -15.79
C VAL A 14 -9.13 1.62 -16.05
N ALA A 15 -9.14 2.46 -15.02
CA ALA A 15 -9.40 3.89 -15.16
C ALA A 15 -8.22 4.55 -15.91
N LEU A 16 -8.51 5.23 -17.01
CA LEU A 16 -7.53 6.01 -17.76
C LEU A 16 -7.35 7.38 -17.08
N TYR A 17 -6.20 7.62 -16.46
CA TYR A 17 -5.80 8.98 -16.08
C TYR A 17 -4.94 9.60 -17.18
N ARG A 18 -5.50 10.56 -17.92
CA ARG A 18 -4.74 11.46 -18.79
C ARG A 18 -4.56 12.77 -18.04
N SER A 19 -3.36 13.04 -17.54
CA SER A 19 -3.00 14.40 -17.10
C SER A 19 -2.65 15.24 -18.34
N ARG A 20 -3.47 16.27 -18.61
CA ARG A 20 -3.00 17.45 -19.34
C ARG A 20 -2.54 18.47 -18.31
N ILE A 21 -1.30 18.94 -18.44
CA ILE A 21 -0.84 20.14 -17.76
C ILE A 21 -1.08 21.28 -18.75
N ASP A 22 -2.15 22.04 -18.57
CA ASP A 22 -2.34 23.31 -19.25
C ASP A 22 -1.73 24.41 -18.36
N VAL A 23 -0.58 24.95 -18.79
CA VAL A 23 0.01 26.15 -18.17
C VAL A 23 -0.71 27.36 -18.74
N ALA A 24 -1.55 28.01 -17.92
CA ALA A 24 -2.19 29.27 -18.31
C ALA A 24 -1.25 30.46 -18.02
N VAL A 25 -0.93 31.22 -19.07
CA VAL A 25 -0.27 32.54 -19.02
C VAL A 25 -1.34 33.61 -18.73
N PRO A 26 -1.09 34.62 -17.89
CA PRO A 26 -2.14 35.56 -17.50
C PRO A 26 -2.38 36.65 -18.56
N GLY A 27 -3.66 36.80 -18.94
CA GLY A 27 -4.24 38.06 -19.40
C GLY A 27 -4.23 38.34 -20.90
N VAL A 28 -5.28 37.91 -21.61
CA VAL A 28 -6.01 38.68 -22.66
C VAL A 28 -7.43 38.09 -22.75
N GLN A 29 -8.47 38.89 -22.54
CA GLN A 29 -9.86 38.46 -22.70
C GLN A 29 -10.36 38.80 -24.11
N ALA A 30 -10.90 37.82 -24.83
CA ALA A 30 -11.63 38.03 -26.07
C ALA A 30 -13.15 38.15 -25.80
N PRO A 31 -13.84 39.16 -26.37
CA PRO A 31 -15.28 39.36 -26.19
C PRO A 31 -16.09 38.44 -27.12
N ASN A 32 -17.23 37.96 -26.60
CA ASN A 32 -18.23 37.07 -27.22
C ASN A 32 -17.99 35.56 -27.06
N ALA A 33 -18.02 35.09 -25.80
CA ALA A 33 -18.45 33.73 -25.49
C ALA A 33 -19.90 33.77 -24.95
N ALA A 34 -20.72 32.81 -25.37
CA ALA A 34 -22.10 32.63 -24.92
C ALA A 34 -22.23 32.59 -23.38
N PRO A 35 -23.39 32.94 -22.78
CA PRO A 35 -23.53 32.92 -21.33
C PRO A 35 -23.22 31.53 -20.77
N GLU A 36 -22.25 31.45 -19.87
CA GLU A 36 -21.91 30.21 -19.18
C GLU A 36 -23.13 29.69 -18.40
N PRO A 37 -23.40 28.38 -18.44
CA PRO A 37 -24.41 27.79 -17.57
C PRO A 37 -23.96 27.99 -16.12
N THR A 38 -24.78 28.68 -15.32
CA THR A 38 -24.55 28.87 -13.89
C THR A 38 -24.42 27.52 -13.22
N ARG A 39 -23.20 27.13 -12.84
CA ARG A 39 -22.96 25.90 -12.09
C ARG A 39 -23.49 26.09 -10.67
N PRO A 40 -24.31 25.17 -10.14
CA PRO A 40 -24.75 25.23 -8.75
C PRO A 40 -23.54 25.10 -7.82
N ASN A 41 -23.59 25.82 -6.69
CA ASN A 41 -22.64 25.67 -5.58
C ASN A 41 -22.70 24.22 -5.05
N VAL A 42 -21.73 23.40 -5.41
CA VAL A 42 -21.52 22.09 -4.80
C VAL A 42 -20.50 22.26 -3.67
N VAL A 43 -21.00 22.21 -2.44
CA VAL A 43 -20.17 22.00 -1.25
C VAL A 43 -19.65 20.56 -1.32
N ILE A 44 -18.37 20.36 -1.57
CA ILE A 44 -17.74 19.03 -1.53
C ILE A 44 -17.39 18.71 -0.08
N THR A 45 -18.16 17.82 0.54
CA THR A 45 -17.73 17.10 1.75
C THR A 45 -16.92 15.90 1.30
N TYR A 46 -15.64 15.85 1.67
CA TYR A 46 -14.72 14.76 1.32
C TYR A 46 -15.06 13.51 2.15
N GLU A 47 -15.91 12.64 1.60
CA GLU A 47 -16.01 11.23 2.02
C GLU A 47 -15.53 10.38 0.83
N ASP A 48 -14.21 10.23 0.69
CA ASP A 48 -13.61 9.39 -0.34
C ASP A 48 -13.73 7.90 0.06
N ASP A 49 -14.91 7.33 -0.15
CA ASP A 49 -15.17 5.90 0.00
C ASP A 49 -14.84 5.18 -1.32
N TYR A 50 -13.59 4.72 -1.47
CA TYR A 50 -13.14 3.98 -2.66
C TYR A 50 -13.63 2.52 -2.60
N SER A 51 -14.75 2.23 -3.27
CA SER A 51 -15.24 0.85 -3.45
C SER A 51 -14.39 0.10 -4.49
N TYR A 52 -13.63 -0.91 -4.05
CA TYR A 52 -12.82 -1.78 -4.92
C TYR A 52 -13.20 -3.25 -4.73
N GLY A 53 -13.18 -4.03 -5.82
CA GLY A 53 -13.74 -5.39 -5.94
C GLY A 53 -13.16 -6.45 -5.00
N SER A 54 -13.57 -6.40 -3.74
CA SER A 54 -13.74 -7.48 -2.77
C SER A 54 -14.59 -6.84 -1.68
N GLY A 55 -15.57 -7.50 -1.06
CA GLY A 55 -16.59 -6.85 -0.20
C GLY A 55 -16.11 -6.05 1.04
N ALA A 56 -14.82 -5.73 1.15
CA ALA A 56 -14.22 -4.81 2.10
C ALA A 56 -13.85 -3.47 1.43
N THR A 57 -14.46 -2.38 1.87
CA THR A 57 -14.05 -1.02 1.49
C THR A 57 -12.82 -0.63 2.30
N TYR A 58 -11.78 -0.10 1.63
CA TYR A 58 -10.58 0.43 2.27
C TYR A 58 -10.57 1.95 2.18
N THR A 59 -10.19 2.62 3.25
CA THR A 59 -10.18 4.08 3.35
C THR A 59 -8.84 4.67 2.93
N ALA A 60 -8.80 5.98 2.66
CA ALA A 60 -7.54 6.71 2.50
C ALA A 60 -6.65 6.60 3.75
N GLU A 61 -7.25 6.50 4.94
CA GLU A 61 -6.53 6.24 6.19
C GLU A 61 -5.85 4.86 6.15
N ASP A 62 -6.54 3.80 5.71
CA ASP A 62 -5.95 2.46 5.57
C ASP A 62 -4.74 2.47 4.62
N VAL A 63 -4.85 3.20 3.50
CA VAL A 63 -3.74 3.37 2.54
C VAL A 63 -2.55 4.06 3.21
N ASP A 64 -2.75 5.16 3.95
CA ASP A 64 -1.68 5.89 4.64
C ASP A 64 -1.00 5.04 5.71
N TYR A 65 -1.78 4.33 6.54
CA TYR A 65 -1.23 3.44 7.58
C TYR A 65 -0.42 2.28 6.97
N MET A 66 -0.91 1.67 5.88
CA MET A 66 -0.14 0.66 5.17
C MET A 66 1.13 1.25 4.56
N ALA A 67 1.05 2.38 3.87
CA ALA A 67 2.19 3.02 3.21
C ALA A 67 3.29 3.40 4.19
N ARG A 68 2.94 3.98 5.35
CA ARG A 68 3.89 4.30 6.42
C ARG A 68 4.59 3.06 6.97
N THR A 69 3.83 1.98 7.13
CA THR A 69 4.37 0.68 7.56
C THR A 69 5.36 0.15 6.53
N LEU A 70 5.00 0.13 5.25
CA LEU A 70 5.89 -0.30 4.17
C LEU A 70 7.15 0.57 4.07
N TRP A 71 7.04 1.88 4.30
CA TRP A 71 8.19 2.77 4.31
C TRP A 71 9.13 2.50 5.51
N GLY A 72 8.59 2.10 6.66
CA GLY A 72 9.39 1.72 7.83
C GLY A 72 10.05 0.36 7.68
N GLU A 73 9.32 -0.62 7.15
CA GLU A 73 9.66 -2.05 7.20
C GLU A 73 10.34 -2.56 5.92
N ALA A 74 9.98 -2.00 4.76
CA ALA A 74 10.29 -2.59 3.46
C ALA A 74 10.80 -1.59 2.43
N ARG A 75 11.13 -0.34 2.81
CA ARG A 75 11.61 0.68 1.85
C ARG A 75 12.89 0.27 1.10
N GLY A 76 13.73 -0.55 1.74
CA GLY A 76 14.96 -1.11 1.16
C GLY A 76 14.74 -2.33 0.27
N GLU A 77 13.52 -2.88 0.23
CA GLU A 77 13.18 -4.03 -0.62
C GLU A 77 12.78 -3.58 -2.04
N ASP A 78 12.84 -4.52 -2.98
CA ASP A 78 12.26 -4.36 -4.31
C ASP A 78 10.71 -4.39 -4.28
N ASP A 79 10.07 -4.20 -5.44
CA ASP A 79 8.61 -4.08 -5.50
C ASP A 79 7.92 -5.38 -5.06
N ALA A 80 8.56 -6.53 -5.29
CA ALA A 80 8.03 -7.82 -4.89
C ALA A 80 8.06 -7.97 -3.36
N GLY A 81 9.18 -7.62 -2.71
CA GLY A 81 9.31 -7.66 -1.26
C GLY A 81 8.35 -6.70 -0.56
N MET A 82 8.22 -5.45 -1.06
CA MET A 82 7.27 -4.50 -0.48
C MET A 82 5.82 -4.93 -0.69
N LYS A 83 5.45 -5.48 -1.86
CA LYS A 83 4.11 -6.07 -2.08
C LYS A 83 3.86 -7.27 -1.16
N ALA A 84 4.87 -8.11 -0.92
CA ALA A 84 4.73 -9.25 -0.03
C ALA A 84 4.43 -8.84 1.43
N VAL A 85 5.09 -7.80 1.95
CA VAL A 85 4.78 -7.24 3.27
C VAL A 85 3.37 -6.62 3.30
N ALA A 86 2.97 -5.91 2.24
CA ALA A 86 1.62 -5.36 2.13
C ALA A 86 0.54 -6.46 2.14
N TRP A 87 0.81 -7.58 1.46
CA TRP A 87 -0.06 -8.76 1.46
C TRP A 87 -0.15 -9.42 2.83
N VAL A 88 0.94 -9.50 3.60
CA VAL A 88 0.87 -9.96 5.01
C VAL A 88 -0.10 -9.09 5.83
N ILE A 89 -0.02 -7.76 5.71
CA ILE A 89 -0.92 -6.84 6.43
C ILE A 89 -2.38 -7.09 6.03
N ARG A 90 -2.66 -7.22 4.72
CA ARG A 90 -3.99 -7.53 4.21
C ARG A 90 -4.49 -8.90 4.69
N ASN A 91 -3.68 -9.94 4.57
CA ASN A 91 -3.99 -11.30 5.01
C ASN A 91 -4.30 -11.36 6.51
N ARG A 92 -3.56 -10.61 7.34
CA ARG A 92 -3.85 -10.48 8.77
C ARG A 92 -5.25 -9.96 9.00
N ARG A 93 -5.58 -8.80 8.40
CA ARG A 93 -6.92 -8.20 8.48
C ARG A 93 -8.02 -9.18 8.05
N ASP A 94 -7.78 -9.89 6.95
CA ASP A 94 -8.78 -10.76 6.31
C ASP A 94 -8.91 -12.13 7.01
N SER A 95 -7.94 -12.55 7.81
CA SER A 95 -7.91 -13.88 8.44
C SER A 95 -8.85 -14.07 9.64
N GLY A 96 -9.37 -12.98 10.22
CA GLY A 96 -10.12 -13.02 11.48
C GLY A 96 -9.30 -13.35 12.74
N ARG A 97 -8.00 -13.63 12.62
CA ARG A 97 -7.06 -13.87 13.74
C ARG A 97 -6.43 -12.58 14.28
N PHE A 98 -6.47 -11.52 13.49
CA PHE A 98 -5.89 -10.21 13.80
C PHE A 98 -7.01 -9.15 13.78
N PRO A 99 -6.73 -7.89 14.20
CA PRO A 99 -7.70 -6.82 14.10
C PRO A 99 -8.27 -6.66 12.69
N SER A 100 -9.54 -6.28 12.59
CA SER A 100 -10.29 -6.21 11.33
C SER A 100 -10.04 -4.95 10.49
N SER A 101 -9.09 -4.09 10.89
CA SER A 101 -8.69 -2.89 10.16
C SER A 101 -7.19 -2.84 9.91
N ILE A 102 -6.76 -2.16 8.86
CA ILE A 102 -5.34 -2.04 8.51
C ILE A 102 -4.60 -1.31 9.63
N LYS A 103 -5.13 -0.17 10.08
CA LYS A 103 -4.63 0.56 11.24
C LYS A 103 -4.49 -0.35 12.47
N GLY A 104 -5.52 -1.15 12.74
CA GLY A 104 -5.51 -2.09 13.86
C GLY A 104 -4.38 -3.10 13.75
N VAL A 105 -4.18 -3.70 12.57
CA VAL A 105 -3.09 -4.66 12.30
C VAL A 105 -1.71 -4.02 12.46
N VAL A 106 -1.48 -2.87 11.82
CA VAL A 106 -0.13 -2.29 11.77
C VAL A 106 0.33 -1.65 13.07
N THR A 107 -0.62 -1.24 13.92
CA THR A 107 -0.32 -0.63 15.22
C THR A 107 -0.32 -1.63 16.38
N GLN A 108 -0.51 -2.93 16.11
CA GLN A 108 -0.32 -3.95 17.15
C GLN A 108 1.10 -3.89 17.69
N ALA A 109 1.20 -3.86 19.02
CA ALA A 109 2.48 -3.77 19.72
C ALA A 109 3.45 -4.85 19.21
N TRP A 110 4.66 -4.43 18.86
CA TRP A 110 5.76 -5.31 18.44
C TRP A 110 5.58 -6.03 17.11
N GLN A 111 4.49 -5.80 16.36
CA GLN A 111 4.27 -6.45 15.07
C GLN A 111 5.01 -5.75 13.92
N PHE A 112 5.19 -4.44 14.02
CA PHE A 112 5.90 -3.61 13.06
C PHE A 112 6.70 -2.57 13.86
N SER A 113 8.03 -2.70 13.84
CA SER A 113 8.87 -1.99 14.79
C SER A 113 8.75 -0.48 14.65
N THR A 114 8.53 0.02 13.43
CA THR A 114 8.41 1.45 13.15
C THR A 114 7.29 2.15 13.93
N TRP A 115 6.31 1.42 14.46
CA TRP A 115 5.22 1.98 15.27
C TRP A 115 5.52 2.02 16.77
N ASN A 116 6.54 1.28 17.24
CA ASN A 116 6.92 1.21 18.65
C ASN A 116 7.48 2.55 19.12
N ALA A 117 7.08 3.00 20.32
CA ALA A 117 7.45 4.31 20.85
C ALA A 117 8.97 4.55 20.92
N THR A 118 9.76 3.48 21.10
CA THR A 118 11.22 3.51 21.21
C THR A 118 11.95 3.35 19.89
N ASP A 119 11.25 3.10 18.78
CA ASP A 119 11.90 2.89 17.48
C ASP A 119 12.41 4.23 16.91
N PRO A 120 13.70 4.34 16.54
CA PRO A 120 14.28 5.58 16.02
C PRO A 120 13.69 6.01 14.66
N ASN A 121 13.08 5.09 13.90
CA ASN A 121 12.37 5.41 12.66
C ASN A 121 10.97 5.95 12.90
N ARG A 122 10.37 5.79 14.10
CA ARG A 122 8.98 6.21 14.34
C ARG A 122 8.73 7.67 14.02
N ALA A 123 9.57 8.57 14.52
CA ALA A 123 9.41 10.00 14.25
C ALA A 123 9.55 10.32 12.75
N LYS A 124 10.47 9.65 12.05
CA LYS A 124 10.66 9.81 10.61
C LYS A 124 9.46 9.30 9.82
N MET A 125 8.95 8.13 10.17
CA MET A 125 7.76 7.52 9.57
C MET A 125 6.50 8.36 9.80
N LEU A 126 6.34 9.00 10.97
CA LEU A 126 5.22 9.91 11.22
C LEU A 126 5.34 11.23 10.43
N ALA A 127 6.56 11.71 10.21
CA ALA A 127 6.83 12.97 9.51
C ALA A 127 7.00 12.81 7.99
N VAL A 128 7.09 11.57 7.48
CA VAL A 128 7.28 11.33 6.05
C VAL A 128 6.08 11.82 5.25
N THR A 129 6.35 12.43 4.10
CA THR A 129 5.35 12.97 3.18
C THR A 129 5.67 12.53 1.75
N GLU A 130 4.79 12.89 0.82
CA GLU A 130 4.96 12.60 -0.60
C GLU A 130 6.17 13.27 -1.23
N SER A 131 6.93 14.14 -0.54
CA SER A 131 8.22 14.60 -1.05
C SER A 131 9.25 13.46 -1.15
N ASP A 132 9.13 12.44 -0.30
CA ASP A 132 9.99 11.25 -0.29
C ASP A 132 9.55 10.26 -1.39
N SER A 133 10.46 9.90 -2.29
CA SER A 133 10.17 8.99 -3.41
C SER A 133 9.87 7.56 -2.97
N GLN A 134 10.48 7.09 -1.88
CA GLN A 134 10.21 5.76 -1.32
C GLN A 134 8.82 5.73 -0.66
N PHE A 135 8.38 6.85 -0.07
CA PHE A 135 7.04 6.96 0.48
C PHE A 135 5.96 6.97 -0.61
N ARG A 136 6.16 7.72 -1.70
CA ARG A 136 5.25 7.66 -2.87
C ARG A 136 5.15 6.24 -3.45
N ARG A 137 6.28 5.53 -3.52
CA ARG A 137 6.32 4.12 -3.92
C ARG A 137 5.53 3.23 -2.97
N ALA A 138 5.67 3.43 -1.66
CA ALA A 138 4.90 2.71 -0.65
C ALA A 138 3.39 2.98 -0.74
N GLN A 139 2.96 4.23 -0.99
CA GLN A 139 1.56 4.58 -1.22
C GLN A 139 1.00 3.87 -2.46
N SER A 140 1.74 3.89 -3.57
CA SER A 140 1.34 3.20 -4.80
C SER A 140 1.17 1.69 -4.59
N ILE A 141 2.11 1.05 -3.87
CA ILE A 141 2.02 -0.38 -3.56
C ILE A 141 0.86 -0.69 -2.60
N ALA A 142 0.64 0.14 -1.58
CA ALA A 142 -0.49 -0.01 -0.68
C ALA A 142 -1.83 0.04 -1.44
N GLN A 143 -2.00 1.00 -2.34
CA GLN A 143 -3.18 1.10 -3.20
C GLN A 143 -3.35 -0.16 -4.07
N LEU A 144 -2.28 -0.61 -4.73
CA LEU A 144 -2.33 -1.81 -5.59
C LEU A 144 -2.69 -3.10 -4.83
N VAL A 145 -2.23 -3.24 -3.58
CA VAL A 145 -2.52 -4.43 -2.77
C VAL A 145 -3.89 -4.36 -2.14
N LEU A 146 -4.30 -3.22 -1.57
CA LEU A 146 -5.63 -3.05 -0.98
C LEU A 146 -6.74 -3.17 -2.02
N SER A 147 -6.50 -2.63 -3.22
CA SER A 147 -7.42 -2.78 -4.35
C SER A 147 -7.47 -4.22 -4.92
N GLY A 148 -6.54 -5.11 -4.56
CA GLY A 148 -6.44 -6.43 -5.18
C GLY A 148 -6.01 -6.39 -6.65
N ALA A 149 -5.40 -5.28 -7.10
CA ALA A 149 -4.84 -5.16 -8.44
C ALA A 149 -3.56 -6.00 -8.66
N THR A 150 -3.03 -6.61 -7.59
CA THR A 150 -1.90 -7.53 -7.64
C THR A 150 -2.29 -8.85 -6.98
N PRO A 151 -1.79 -10.01 -7.43
CA PRO A 151 -1.98 -11.27 -6.71
C PRO A 151 -1.12 -11.32 -5.43
N ASP A 152 -1.51 -12.14 -4.45
CA ASP A 152 -0.71 -12.42 -3.26
C ASP A 152 0.52 -13.27 -3.63
N PRO A 153 1.75 -12.73 -3.54
CA PRO A 153 2.95 -13.49 -3.86
C PRO A 153 3.37 -14.41 -2.73
N THR A 154 2.75 -14.35 -1.54
CA THR A 154 3.16 -15.05 -0.31
C THR A 154 2.38 -16.33 -0.02
N GLY A 155 1.32 -16.60 -0.79
CA GLY A 155 0.47 -17.77 -0.60
C GLY A 155 -0.39 -17.72 0.67
N GLY A 156 -0.79 -16.52 1.14
CA GLY A 156 -1.60 -16.36 2.34
C GLY A 156 -0.79 -16.19 3.63
N ALA A 157 0.48 -15.80 3.55
CA ALA A 157 1.32 -15.63 4.72
C ALA A 157 0.77 -14.53 5.64
N VAL A 158 0.82 -14.78 6.95
CA VAL A 158 0.50 -13.80 8.01
C VAL A 158 1.72 -13.49 8.89
N HIS A 159 2.87 -14.10 8.60
CA HIS A 159 4.14 -13.88 9.28
C HIS A 159 5.28 -13.82 8.26
N TYR A 160 6.30 -13.03 8.56
CA TYR A 160 7.54 -12.98 7.80
C TYR A 160 8.71 -12.67 8.74
N ALA A 161 9.92 -13.01 8.32
CA ALA A 161 11.13 -12.65 9.04
C ALA A 161 12.34 -12.60 8.11
N ASN A 162 13.34 -11.81 8.48
CA ASN A 162 14.68 -11.98 7.93
C ASN A 162 15.39 -13.09 8.72
N GLU A 163 15.46 -14.30 8.16
CA GLU A 163 16.07 -15.44 8.85
C GLU A 163 17.55 -15.24 9.19
N SER A 164 18.27 -14.36 8.46
CA SER A 164 19.71 -14.13 8.69
C SER A 164 20.02 -13.50 10.05
N ILE A 165 19.01 -12.90 10.71
CA ILE A 165 19.16 -12.29 12.03
C ILE A 165 18.53 -13.14 13.14
N ILE A 166 17.96 -14.30 12.83
CA ILE A 166 17.38 -15.22 13.81
C ILE A 166 18.44 -16.24 14.24
N PRO A 167 18.84 -16.28 15.52
CA PRO A 167 19.73 -17.33 16.00
C PRO A 167 19.07 -18.70 15.89
N SER A 168 19.80 -19.69 15.35
CA SER A 168 19.29 -21.06 15.17
C SER A 168 18.96 -21.79 16.48
N SER A 169 19.45 -21.28 17.62
CA SER A 169 19.16 -21.77 18.97
C SER A 169 17.96 -21.09 19.63
N SER A 170 17.27 -20.18 18.94
CA SER A 170 16.15 -19.43 19.52
C SER A 170 14.82 -20.15 19.36
N ALA A 171 13.88 -19.91 20.27
CA ALA A 171 12.49 -20.39 20.14
C ALA A 171 11.81 -19.87 18.86
N ALA A 172 12.20 -18.68 18.37
CA ALA A 172 11.73 -18.16 17.11
C ALA A 172 12.18 -19.02 15.92
N TRP A 173 13.43 -19.52 15.95
CA TRP A 173 13.91 -20.48 14.95
C TRP A 173 13.09 -21.76 14.99
N GLU A 174 12.91 -22.38 16.16
CA GLU A 174 12.11 -23.61 16.28
C GLU A 174 10.67 -23.41 15.76
N TRP A 175 10.05 -22.28 16.07
CA TRP A 175 8.69 -21.95 15.63
C TRP A 175 8.58 -21.84 14.10
N ILE A 176 9.48 -21.11 13.42
CA ILE A 176 9.42 -20.99 11.95
C ILE A 176 9.67 -22.31 11.21
N GLN A 177 10.31 -23.28 11.86
CA GLN A 177 10.48 -24.63 11.29
C GLN A 177 9.17 -25.42 11.22
N THR A 178 8.12 -25.01 11.95
CA THR A 178 6.80 -25.65 11.93
C THR A 178 5.89 -25.17 10.80
N ALA A 179 6.34 -24.18 10.02
CA ALA A 179 5.57 -23.61 8.92
C ALA A 179 5.22 -24.64 7.85
N GLU A 180 3.99 -24.60 7.36
CA GLU A 180 3.54 -25.41 6.22
C GLU A 180 4.26 -25.01 4.94
N THR A 181 4.42 -23.70 4.72
CA THR A 181 5.17 -23.17 3.58
C THR A 181 6.12 -22.07 4.01
N ARG A 182 7.22 -21.97 3.25
CA ARG A 182 8.30 -20.99 3.44
C ARG A 182 8.70 -20.45 2.10
N GLN A 183 8.45 -19.16 1.87
CA GLN A 183 8.76 -18.52 0.60
C GLN A 183 9.68 -17.33 0.82
N LYS A 184 10.87 -17.35 0.19
CA LYS A 184 11.80 -16.24 0.24
C LYS A 184 11.48 -15.23 -0.86
N ILE A 185 11.25 -13.98 -0.48
CA ILE A 185 11.04 -12.85 -1.39
C ILE A 185 11.88 -11.69 -0.87
N GLY A 186 12.85 -11.24 -1.67
CA GLY A 186 13.85 -10.27 -1.21
C GLY A 186 14.65 -10.80 -0.03
N GLN A 187 14.76 -10.01 1.04
CA GLN A 187 15.47 -10.40 2.27
C GLN A 187 14.62 -11.17 3.28
N HIS A 188 13.31 -11.32 3.02
CA HIS A 188 12.38 -11.92 3.95
C HIS A 188 11.96 -13.33 3.51
N THR A 189 11.75 -14.21 4.49
CA THR A 189 10.97 -15.44 4.31
C THR A 189 9.58 -15.23 4.88
N PHE A 190 8.57 -15.64 4.13
CA PHE A 190 7.15 -15.57 4.45
C PHE A 190 6.63 -16.97 4.82
N TYR A 191 5.77 -17.05 5.84
CA TYR A 191 5.35 -18.31 6.46
C TYR A 191 3.83 -18.47 6.49
N THR A 192 3.36 -19.67 6.14
CA THR A 192 1.97 -20.12 6.37
C THR A 192 1.93 -21.26 7.39
N GLY A 193 0.76 -21.53 7.97
CA GLY A 193 0.56 -22.68 8.86
C GLY A 193 1.23 -22.57 10.23
N VAL A 194 1.88 -21.44 10.53
CA VAL A 194 2.41 -21.16 11.88
C VAL A 194 1.31 -20.57 12.78
N ALA A 195 1.22 -21.12 14.00
CA ALA A 195 0.23 -20.72 15.01
C ALA A 195 0.81 -19.67 15.97
#